data_AF-A0A1Z4BPQ6-F1
#
_entry.id   AF-A0A1Z4BPQ6-F1
#
_cell.length_a   1.000
_cell.length_b   1.000
_cell.length_c   1.000
_cell.angle_alpha   90.00
_cell.angle_beta   90.00
_cell.angle_gamma   90.00
#
_symmetry.space_group_name_H-M   'P 1'
#
loop_
_entity.id
_entity.type
_entity.pdbx_description
1 polymer ?
#
loop_
_entity_poly.entity_id
_entity_poly.type
_entity_poly.pdbx_seq_one_letter_code
_entity_poly.pdbx_strand_id
1 'polypeptide(L)'
;MARIDCVVDTQPMAEEIKSVSHQINDTTTAVVAMKAAIVLAEQQAADMVCRNVNKGFYTLMRSQISQKIAKLQSEVDSQLMQLNTQRKQLLAIKNRMERNYNMLSDRYLKLFNGINQNLKQRILELDRPVFNFAVQEVEKVSNRTKYLAATVPISQLESLITSQQIVISNVKYRAEKVIESMTNFLANTSEQKKLSERVLLKNEKVQNTTLLIPILVCESNFDSFDNKKLEVIVCKEQLNASVQSAMKNILNQHLEQLVWNDACEPHQEVKSEFSKMLATSNTSQRVKDMANKLFTATHFQTIKNE
;
A
#
# COMPACT_ATOMS: atom_id res chain seq x y z
N MET A 1 70.19 41.04 145.58
CA MET A 1 69.15 40.98 144.53
C MET A 1 68.54 42.37 144.40
N ALA A 2 68.89 43.12 143.36
CA ALA A 2 68.21 44.37 143.05
C ALA A 2 67.06 44.03 142.10
N ARG A 3 65.81 44.15 142.58
CA ARG A 3 64.60 43.99 141.78
C ARG A 3 64.35 45.34 141.10
N ILE A 4 64.68 45.44 139.81
CA ILE A 4 64.41 46.63 139.01
C ILE A 4 62.97 46.48 138.51
N ASP A 5 62.08 47.32 139.04
CA ASP A 5 60.71 47.42 138.57
C ASP A 5 60.72 48.31 137.31
N CYS A 6 60.56 47.68 136.15
CA CYS A 6 60.54 48.34 134.86
C CYS A 6 59.08 48.56 134.46
N VAL A 7 58.59 49.78 134.63
CA VAL A 7 57.32 50.21 134.02
C VAL A 7 57.58 50.45 132.54
N VAL A 8 57.27 49.45 131.72
CA VAL A 8 57.38 49.54 130.27
C VAL A 8 56.18 50.35 129.77
N ASP A 9 56.45 51.54 129.23
CA ASP A 9 55.44 52.33 128.54
C ASP A 9 55.04 51.62 127.23
N THR A 10 53.80 51.12 127.18
CA THR A 10 53.25 50.39 126.02
C THR A 10 52.49 51.31 125.05
N GLN A 11 52.35 52.60 125.36
CA GLN A 11 51.71 53.58 124.46
C GLN A 11 52.37 53.69 123.08
N PRO A 12 53.72 53.79 122.95
CA PRO A 12 54.36 53.85 121.64
C PRO A 12 54.12 52.58 120.81
N MET A 13 54.06 51.41 121.44
CA MET A 13 53.72 50.16 120.75
C MET A 13 52.25 50.10 120.33
N ALA A 14 51.33 50.64 121.12
CA ALA A 14 49.91 50.68 120.78
C ALA A 14 49.61 51.64 119.63
N GLU A 15 50.35 52.74 119.49
CA GLU A 15 50.25 53.68 118.36
C GLU A 15 50.77 53.05 117.06
N GLU A 16 51.89 52.34 117.11
CA GLU A 16 52.42 51.60 115.95
C GLU A 16 51.48 50.45 115.53
N ILE A 17 50.88 49.73 116.47
CA ILE A 17 49.88 48.69 116.15
C ILE A 17 48.64 49.30 115.47
N LYS A 18 48.20 50.49 115.90
CA LYS A 18 47.10 51.21 115.25
C LYS A 18 47.48 51.66 113.83
N SER A 19 48.70 52.15 113.64
CA SER A 19 49.24 52.52 112.32
C SER A 19 49.28 51.32 111.37
N VAL A 20 49.82 50.18 111.83
CA VAL A 20 49.87 48.92 111.07
C VAL A 20 48.46 48.41 110.77
N SER A 21 47.52 48.46 111.72
CA SER A 21 46.13 48.06 111.48
C SER A 21 45.44 48.93 110.43
N HIS A 22 45.73 50.25 110.39
CA HIS A 22 45.17 51.14 109.37
C HIS A 22 45.74 50.83 107.99
N GLN A 23 47.07 50.63 107.90
CA GLN A 23 47.72 50.24 106.65
C GLN A 23 47.21 48.89 106.13
N ILE A 24 46.96 47.92 107.02
CA ILE A 24 46.37 46.63 106.66
C ILE A 24 44.93 46.81 106.15
N ASN A 25 44.13 47.67 106.77
CA ASN A 25 42.76 47.95 106.33
C ASN A 25 42.73 48.69 104.99
N ASP A 26 43.63 49.65 104.77
CA ASP A 26 43.76 50.37 103.50
C ASP A 26 44.22 49.44 102.39
N THR A 27 45.20 48.58 102.68
CA THR A 27 45.67 47.54 101.76
C THR A 27 44.55 46.55 101.44
N THR A 28 43.78 46.13 102.44
CA THR A 28 42.63 45.23 102.25
C THR A 28 41.56 45.88 101.38
N THR A 29 41.28 47.17 101.60
CA THR A 29 40.33 47.94 100.79
C THR A 29 40.82 48.09 99.35
N ALA A 30 42.11 48.37 99.16
CA ALA A 30 42.74 48.41 97.83
C ALA A 30 42.69 47.04 97.12
N VAL A 31 42.92 45.93 97.84
CA VAL A 31 42.80 44.58 97.28
C VAL A 31 41.35 44.23 96.94
N VAL A 32 40.38 44.61 97.77
CA VAL A 32 38.95 44.40 97.48
C VAL A 32 38.53 45.23 96.26
N ALA A 33 38.95 46.49 96.18
CA ALA A 33 38.71 47.35 95.03
C ALA A 33 39.38 46.81 93.75
N MET A 34 40.61 46.32 93.84
CA MET A 34 41.32 45.67 92.73
C MET A 34 40.61 44.40 92.28
N LYS A 35 40.18 43.54 93.21
CA LYS A 35 39.41 42.33 92.88
C LYS A 35 38.09 42.67 92.19
N ALA A 36 37.36 43.67 92.70
CA ALA A 36 36.14 44.15 92.07
C ALA A 36 36.41 44.71 90.66
N ALA A 37 37.49 45.48 90.49
CA ALA A 37 37.91 46.00 89.20
C ALA A 37 38.32 44.89 88.21
N ILE A 38 39.00 43.83 88.68
CA ILE A 38 39.36 42.66 87.86
C ILE A 38 38.10 41.92 87.43
N VAL A 39 37.16 41.67 88.35
CA VAL A 39 35.89 40.99 88.02
C VAL A 39 35.08 41.81 87.00
N LEU A 40 35.01 43.14 87.16
CA LEU A 40 34.37 44.01 86.17
C LEU A 40 35.09 43.98 84.82
N ALA A 41 36.42 43.97 84.80
CA ALA A 41 37.21 43.86 83.58
C ALA A 41 37.01 42.51 82.88
N GLU A 42 36.94 41.40 83.64
CA GLU A 42 36.64 40.06 83.11
C GLU A 42 35.25 39.97 82.52
N GLN A 43 34.23 40.55 83.18
CA GLN A 43 32.87 40.61 82.63
C GLN A 43 32.83 41.41 81.32
N GLN A 44 33.48 42.58 81.28
CA GLN A 44 33.56 43.38 80.06
C GLN A 44 34.31 42.66 78.93
N ALA A 45 35.39 41.96 79.26
CA ALA A 45 36.15 41.16 78.31
C ALA A 45 35.30 39.99 77.78
N ALA A 46 34.58 39.29 78.65
CA ALA A 46 33.68 38.20 78.27
C ALA A 46 32.54 38.69 77.36
N ASP A 47 31.90 39.81 77.71
CA ASP A 47 30.86 40.42 76.89
C ASP A 47 31.38 40.90 75.53
N MET A 48 32.62 41.40 75.49
CA MET A 48 33.27 41.79 74.24
C MET A 48 33.55 40.57 73.38
N VAL A 49 34.07 39.48 73.96
CA VAL A 49 34.31 38.22 73.25
C VAL A 49 33.00 37.63 72.72
N CYS A 50 31.96 37.52 73.54
CA CYS A 50 30.64 37.03 73.13
C CYS A 50 30.04 37.87 71.99
N ARG A 51 30.11 39.21 72.09
CA ARG A 51 29.63 40.10 71.01
C ARG A 51 30.43 39.92 69.72
N ASN A 52 31.75 39.79 69.81
CA ASN A 52 32.61 39.59 68.64
C ASN A 52 32.39 38.23 67.99
N VAL A 53 32.20 37.17 68.78
CA VAL A 53 31.88 35.82 68.29
C VAL A 53 30.53 35.83 67.59
N ASN A 54 29.49 36.40 68.21
CA ASN A 54 28.16 36.49 67.59
C ASN A 54 28.18 37.30 66.29
N LYS A 55 28.89 38.43 66.28
CA LYS A 55 29.08 39.24 65.07
C LYS A 55 29.84 38.49 63.99
N GLY A 56 30.92 37.81 64.35
CA GLY A 56 31.72 36.97 63.45
C GLY A 56 30.88 35.84 62.83
N PHE A 57 30.17 35.09 63.67
CA PHE A 57 29.27 34.02 63.22
C PHE A 57 28.19 34.55 62.28
N TYR A 58 27.49 35.64 62.66
CA TYR A 58 26.46 36.23 61.81
C TYR A 58 27.02 36.71 60.46
N THR A 59 28.21 37.32 60.46
CA THR A 59 28.87 37.78 59.23
C THR A 59 29.26 36.61 58.33
N LEU A 60 29.78 35.52 58.91
CA LEU A 60 30.11 34.30 58.18
C LEU A 60 28.86 33.64 57.58
N MET A 61 27.80 33.46 58.37
CA MET A 61 26.55 32.88 57.90
C MET A 61 25.93 33.71 56.78
N ARG A 62 25.90 35.04 56.93
CA ARG A 62 25.43 35.93 55.87
C ARG A 62 26.26 35.80 54.59
N SER A 63 27.59 35.75 54.72
CA SER A 63 28.49 35.56 53.57
C SER A 63 28.25 34.22 52.87
N GLN A 64 28.14 33.13 53.62
CA GLN A 64 27.88 31.79 53.07
C GLN A 64 26.51 31.70 52.39
N ILE A 65 25.47 32.29 52.99
CA ILE A 65 24.14 32.36 52.38
C ILE A 65 24.20 33.17 51.08
N SER A 66 24.84 34.34 51.09
CA SER A 66 25.02 35.16 49.89
C SER A 66 25.80 34.42 48.79
N GLN A 67 26.85 33.67 49.13
CA GLN A 67 27.59 32.86 48.15
C GLN A 67 26.72 31.73 47.56
N LYS A 68 25.92 31.05 48.38
CA LYS A 68 24.99 30.02 47.89
C LYS A 68 23.92 30.62 46.98
N ILE A 69 23.36 31.77 47.32
CA ILE A 69 22.40 32.49 46.48
C ILE A 69 23.03 32.86 45.14
N ALA A 70 24.24 33.45 45.15
CA ALA A 70 24.94 33.82 43.93
C ALA A 70 25.25 32.61 43.04
N LYS A 71 25.64 31.47 43.63
CA LYS A 71 25.87 30.22 42.89
C LYS A 71 24.58 29.71 42.24
N LEU A 72 23.49 29.62 43.00
CA LEU A 72 22.19 29.17 42.49
C LEU A 72 21.67 30.09 41.39
N GLN A 73 21.81 31.41 41.57
CA GLN A 73 21.42 32.39 40.57
C GLN A 73 22.21 32.21 39.27
N SER A 74 23.53 32.05 39.35
CA SER A 74 24.38 31.77 38.18
C SER A 74 23.99 30.47 37.48
N GLU A 75 23.64 29.43 38.24
CA GLU A 75 23.21 28.15 37.68
C GLU A 75 21.88 28.30 36.93
N VAL A 76 20.90 28.97 37.53
CA VAL A 76 19.61 29.29 36.91
C VAL A 76 19.80 30.11 35.64
N ASP A 77 20.63 31.15 35.68
CA ASP A 77 20.90 32.00 34.50
C ASP A 77 21.55 31.21 33.36
N SER A 78 22.47 30.29 33.68
CA SER A 78 23.09 29.40 32.69
C SER A 78 22.08 28.46 32.04
N GLN A 79 21.18 27.87 32.82
CA GLN A 79 20.13 26.98 32.32
C GLN A 79 19.11 27.75 31.49
N LEU A 80 18.72 28.97 31.89
CA LEU A 80 17.86 29.84 31.11
C LEU A 80 18.48 30.23 29.76
N MET A 81 19.79 30.46 29.72
CA MET A 81 20.52 30.73 28.48
C MET A 81 20.53 29.51 27.56
N GLN A 82 20.73 28.31 28.11
CA GLN A 82 20.65 27.05 27.36
C GLN A 82 19.25 26.83 26.80
N LEU A 83 18.20 26.99 27.61
CA LEU A 83 16.80 26.87 27.18
C LEU A 83 16.47 27.86 26.07
N ASN A 84 16.92 29.11 26.17
CA ASN A 84 16.72 30.10 25.12
C ASN A 84 17.44 29.73 23.82
N THR A 85 18.62 29.13 23.91
CA THR A 85 19.38 28.67 22.74
C THR A 85 18.67 27.49 22.08
N GLN A 86 18.23 26.51 22.85
CA GLN A 86 17.43 25.37 22.37
C GLN A 86 16.12 25.83 21.73
N ARG A 87 15.41 26.79 22.36
CA ARG A 87 14.20 27.40 21.80
C ARG A 87 14.46 28.01 20.41
N LYS A 88 15.55 28.76 20.25
CA LYS A 88 15.94 29.34 18.95
C LYS A 88 16.23 28.27 17.91
N GLN A 89 16.92 27.18 18.30
CA GLN A 89 17.19 26.05 17.41
C GLN A 89 15.91 25.35 16.97
N LEU A 90 14.98 25.07 17.90
CA LEU A 90 13.68 24.47 17.59
C LEU A 90 12.85 25.33 16.64
N LEU A 91 12.82 26.65 16.86
CA LEU A 91 12.15 27.58 15.93
C LEU A 91 12.79 27.58 14.54
N ALA A 92 14.12 27.51 14.45
CA ALA A 92 14.82 27.41 13.17
C ALA A 92 14.48 26.09 12.45
N ILE A 93 14.39 24.98 13.18
CA ILE A 93 13.99 23.67 12.63
C ILE A 93 12.54 23.73 12.13
N LYS A 94 11.61 24.25 12.94
CA LYS A 94 10.21 24.44 12.56
C LYS A 94 10.10 25.23 11.25
N ASN A 95 10.77 26.37 11.17
CA ASN A 95 10.76 27.22 9.97
C ASN A 95 11.33 26.50 8.73
N ARG A 96 12.34 25.63 8.90
CA ARG A 96 12.87 24.81 7.81
C ARG A 96 11.86 23.74 7.38
N MET A 97 11.21 23.07 8.34
CA MET A 97 10.18 22.08 8.07
C MET A 97 8.99 22.69 7.32
N GLU A 98 8.50 23.85 7.74
CA GLU A 98 7.41 24.57 7.07
C GLU A 98 7.76 24.92 5.62
N ARG A 99 8.97 25.44 5.37
CA ARG A 99 9.43 25.72 4.00
C ARG A 99 9.51 24.46 3.15
N ASN A 100 10.05 23.38 3.70
CA ASN A 100 10.14 22.11 3.00
C ASN A 100 8.77 21.53 2.68
N TYR A 101 7.84 21.61 3.63
CA TYR A 101 6.46 21.18 3.45
C TYR A 101 5.79 21.97 2.31
N ASN A 102 5.89 23.29 2.33
CA ASN A 102 5.31 24.14 1.27
C ASN A 102 5.93 23.85 -0.10
N MET A 103 7.27 23.75 -0.17
CA MET A 103 7.97 23.41 -1.41
C MET A 103 7.54 22.04 -1.97
N LEU A 104 7.39 21.04 -1.10
CA LEU A 104 6.97 19.70 -1.49
C LEU A 104 5.51 19.69 -1.94
N SER A 105 4.63 20.37 -1.20
CA SER A 105 3.22 20.54 -1.54
C SER A 105 3.06 21.21 -2.91
N ASP A 106 3.76 22.32 -3.15
CA ASP A 106 3.73 23.02 -4.43
C ASP A 106 4.22 22.15 -5.59
N ARG A 107 5.28 21.35 -5.35
CA ARG A 107 5.79 20.40 -6.34
C ARG A 107 4.74 19.34 -6.69
N TYR A 108 4.07 18.77 -5.69
CA TYR A 108 3.02 17.77 -5.92
C TYR A 108 1.80 18.38 -6.61
N LEU A 109 1.37 19.58 -6.21
CA LEU A 109 0.28 20.30 -6.88
C LEU A 109 0.59 20.53 -8.36
N LYS A 110 1.81 20.98 -8.69
CA LYS A 110 2.25 21.13 -10.09
C LYS A 110 2.27 19.81 -10.84
N LEU A 111 2.75 18.74 -10.22
CA LEU A 111 2.79 17.41 -10.83
C LEU A 111 1.38 16.90 -11.15
N PHE A 112 0.47 16.94 -10.17
CA PHE A 112 -0.91 16.48 -10.37
C PHE A 112 -1.65 17.32 -11.40
N ASN A 113 -1.49 18.64 -11.37
CA ASN A 113 -2.08 19.51 -12.38
C ASN A 113 -1.51 19.24 -13.78
N GLY A 114 -0.21 19.00 -13.89
CA GLY A 114 0.43 18.60 -15.13
C GLY A 114 -0.09 17.26 -15.65
N ILE A 115 -0.25 16.26 -14.79
CA ILE A 115 -0.84 14.97 -15.15
C ILE A 115 -2.28 15.14 -15.61
N ASN A 116 -3.09 15.92 -14.89
CA ASN A 116 -4.49 16.18 -15.24
C ASN A 116 -4.62 16.88 -16.60
N GLN A 117 -3.76 17.86 -16.89
CA GLN A 117 -3.74 18.51 -18.20
C GLN A 117 -3.34 17.54 -19.32
N ASN A 118 -2.29 16.73 -19.11
CA ASN A 118 -1.88 15.72 -20.08
C ASN A 118 -2.99 14.68 -20.32
N LEU A 119 -3.69 14.25 -19.27
CA LEU A 119 -4.81 13.33 -19.38
C LEU A 119 -5.94 13.96 -20.20
N LYS A 120 -6.31 15.21 -19.90
CA LYS A 120 -7.33 15.95 -20.66
C LYS A 120 -6.97 16.05 -22.14
N GLN A 121 -5.71 16.36 -22.46
CA GLN A 121 -5.23 16.41 -23.84
C GLN A 121 -5.29 15.04 -24.52
N ARG A 122 -4.84 13.98 -23.85
CA ARG A 122 -4.92 12.62 -24.39
C ARG A 122 -6.34 12.16 -24.65
N ILE A 123 -7.28 12.43 -23.75
CA ILE A 123 -8.71 12.15 -23.96
C ILE A 123 -9.21 12.89 -25.20
N LEU A 124 -8.87 14.18 -25.32
CA LEU A 124 -9.26 14.97 -26.49
C LEU A 124 -8.68 14.42 -27.79
N GLU A 125 -7.42 13.96 -27.79
CA GLU A 125 -6.80 13.34 -28.97
C GLU A 125 -7.46 12.01 -29.34
N LEU A 126 -7.79 11.18 -28.36
CA LEU A 126 -8.51 9.91 -28.58
C LEU A 126 -9.90 10.16 -29.18
N ASP A 127 -10.60 11.19 -28.70
CA ASP A 127 -11.95 11.53 -29.16
C ASP A 127 -11.96 12.52 -30.34
N ARG A 128 -10.78 12.94 -30.84
CA ARG A 128 -10.64 13.91 -31.93
C ARG A 128 -11.44 13.53 -33.18
N PRO A 129 -11.49 12.25 -33.63
CA PRO A 129 -12.32 11.86 -34.77
C PRO A 129 -13.82 12.07 -34.50
N VAL A 130 -14.28 11.80 -33.27
CA VAL A 130 -15.68 11.97 -32.85
C VAL A 130 -16.04 13.44 -32.80
N PHE A 131 -15.18 14.29 -32.24
CA PHE A 131 -15.35 15.74 -32.24
C PHE A 131 -15.37 16.31 -33.66
N ASN A 132 -14.44 15.88 -34.53
CA ASN A 132 -14.41 16.33 -35.92
C ASN A 132 -15.67 15.91 -36.68
N PHE A 133 -16.17 14.69 -36.47
CA PHE A 133 -17.43 14.25 -37.05
C PHE A 133 -18.62 15.08 -36.56
N ALA A 134 -18.74 15.27 -35.25
CA ALA A 134 -19.83 16.02 -34.64
C ALA A 134 -19.85 17.50 -35.06
N VAL A 135 -18.69 18.15 -35.19
CA VAL A 135 -18.62 19.57 -35.56
C VAL A 135 -18.68 19.73 -37.07
N GLN A 136 -17.85 19.02 -37.83
CA GLN A 136 -17.71 19.30 -39.27
C GLN A 136 -18.75 18.58 -40.12
N GLU A 137 -19.08 17.32 -39.82
CA GLU A 137 -19.97 16.54 -40.69
C GLU A 137 -21.44 16.72 -40.32
N VAL A 138 -21.80 16.72 -39.04
CA VAL A 138 -23.19 16.90 -38.61
C VAL A 138 -23.72 18.30 -38.99
N GLU A 139 -22.90 19.35 -38.84
CA GLU A 139 -23.31 20.71 -39.20
C GLU A 139 -23.47 20.88 -40.72
N LYS A 140 -22.54 20.34 -41.52
CA LYS A 140 -22.65 20.33 -42.99
C LYS A 140 -23.85 19.53 -43.47
N VAL A 141 -24.11 18.36 -42.90
CA VAL A 141 -25.27 17.53 -43.25
C VAL A 141 -26.58 18.21 -42.86
N SER A 142 -26.64 18.86 -41.70
CA SER A 142 -27.81 19.64 -41.25
C SER A 142 -28.11 20.79 -42.21
N ASN A 143 -27.11 21.59 -42.56
CA ASN A 143 -27.27 22.70 -43.50
C ASN A 143 -27.67 22.21 -44.90
N ARG A 144 -27.03 21.16 -45.42
CA ARG A 144 -27.36 20.59 -46.74
C ARG A 144 -28.76 19.98 -46.78
N THR A 145 -29.22 19.39 -45.69
CA THR A 145 -30.59 18.87 -45.55
C THR A 145 -31.62 20.00 -45.57
N LYS A 146 -31.35 21.11 -44.87
CA LYS A 146 -32.22 22.31 -44.90
C LYS A 146 -32.35 22.89 -46.31
N TYR A 147 -31.25 22.99 -47.07
CA TYR A 147 -31.30 23.49 -48.46
C TYR A 147 -32.02 22.54 -49.43
N LEU A 148 -31.80 21.23 -49.31
CA LEU A 148 -32.48 20.25 -50.16
C LEU A 148 -34.00 20.21 -49.92
N ALA A 149 -34.44 20.40 -48.67
CA ALA A 149 -35.87 20.52 -48.36
C ALA A 149 -36.50 21.81 -48.90
N ALA A 150 -35.72 22.89 -48.99
CA ALA A 150 -36.21 24.20 -49.45
C ALA A 150 -36.28 24.36 -50.99
N THR A 151 -35.67 23.47 -51.78
CA THR A 151 -35.50 23.69 -53.24
C THR A 151 -36.56 22.96 -54.09
N VAL A 152 -37.69 22.53 -53.52
CA VAL A 152 -38.76 21.93 -54.31
C VAL A 152 -39.71 23.04 -54.77
N PRO A 153 -39.87 23.30 -56.08
CA PRO A 153 -40.73 24.38 -56.57
C PRO A 153 -42.20 24.09 -56.21
N ILE A 154 -42.82 25.04 -55.49
CA ILE A 154 -44.15 24.92 -54.85
C ILE A 154 -45.29 25.28 -55.83
N SER A 155 -45.17 25.02 -57.13
CA SER A 155 -46.16 25.55 -58.08
C SER A 155 -47.36 24.66 -58.40
N GLN A 156 -47.39 23.35 -58.08
CA GLN A 156 -48.56 22.50 -58.32
C GLN A 156 -48.69 21.36 -57.29
N LEU A 157 -49.91 21.06 -56.84
CA LEU A 157 -50.24 20.04 -55.82
C LEU A 157 -49.73 18.62 -56.16
N GLU A 158 -49.70 18.28 -57.46
CA GLU A 158 -49.13 17.00 -57.96
C GLU A 158 -47.61 16.91 -57.77
N SER A 159 -46.91 18.04 -57.76
CA SER A 159 -45.46 18.11 -57.52
C SER A 159 -45.11 17.86 -56.05
N LEU A 160 -46.06 18.03 -55.12
CA LEU A 160 -45.83 17.89 -53.68
C LEU A 160 -45.72 16.41 -53.26
N ILE A 161 -46.61 15.55 -53.78
CA ILE A 161 -46.53 14.10 -53.52
C ILE A 161 -45.25 13.52 -54.12
N THR A 162 -44.92 13.88 -55.36
CA THR A 162 -43.69 13.44 -56.03
C THR A 162 -42.44 13.91 -55.29
N SER A 163 -42.45 15.15 -54.81
CA SER A 163 -41.39 15.70 -53.96
C SER A 163 -41.23 14.94 -52.64
N GLN A 164 -42.34 14.69 -51.94
CA GLN A 164 -42.33 13.89 -50.71
C GLN A 164 -41.80 12.48 -50.98
N GLN A 165 -42.18 11.85 -52.09
CA GLN A 165 -41.64 10.56 -52.51
C GLN A 165 -40.13 10.61 -52.79
N ILE A 166 -39.61 11.68 -53.42
CA ILE A 166 -38.17 11.87 -53.63
C ILE A 166 -37.42 12.05 -52.31
N VAL A 167 -37.97 12.81 -51.37
CA VAL A 167 -37.40 12.98 -50.02
C VAL A 167 -37.40 11.64 -49.27
N ILE A 168 -38.51 10.92 -49.28
CA ILE A 168 -38.63 9.60 -48.66
C ILE A 168 -37.66 8.60 -49.29
N SER A 169 -37.52 8.59 -50.62
CA SER A 169 -36.54 7.74 -51.31
C SER A 169 -35.10 8.08 -50.93
N ASN A 170 -34.75 9.37 -50.86
CA ASN A 170 -33.42 9.77 -50.40
C ASN A 170 -33.15 9.37 -48.95
N VAL A 171 -34.16 9.48 -48.07
CA VAL A 171 -34.05 9.02 -46.68
C VAL A 171 -33.90 7.51 -46.60
N LYS A 172 -34.68 6.74 -47.38
CA LYS A 172 -34.57 5.28 -47.47
C LYS A 172 -33.20 4.84 -47.97
N TYR A 173 -32.71 5.41 -49.07
CA TYR A 173 -31.39 5.12 -49.61
C TYR A 173 -30.27 5.40 -48.60
N ARG A 174 -30.35 6.52 -47.87
CA ARG A 174 -29.39 6.85 -46.80
C ARG A 174 -29.48 5.88 -45.63
N ALA A 175 -30.69 5.50 -45.21
CA ALA A 175 -30.90 4.52 -44.15
C ALA A 175 -30.30 3.16 -44.52
N GLU A 176 -30.50 2.71 -45.76
CA GLU A 176 -29.89 1.49 -46.30
C GLU A 176 -28.36 1.55 -46.25
N LYS A 177 -27.76 2.65 -46.70
CA LYS A 177 -26.30 2.86 -46.62
C LYS A 177 -25.75 2.86 -45.18
N VAL A 178 -26.53 3.37 -44.23
CA VAL A 178 -26.17 3.32 -42.80
C VAL A 178 -26.23 1.88 -42.28
N ILE A 179 -27.29 1.13 -42.61
CA ILE A 179 -27.41 -0.28 -42.24
C ILE A 179 -26.25 -1.09 -42.81
N GLU A 180 -25.91 -0.89 -44.09
CA GLU A 180 -24.76 -1.52 -44.75
C GLU A 180 -23.42 -1.16 -44.05
N SER A 181 -23.27 0.09 -43.62
CA SER A 181 -22.06 0.51 -42.89
C SER A 181 -22.00 -0.15 -41.50
N MET A 182 -23.13 -0.30 -40.81
CA MET A 182 -23.23 -0.97 -39.52
C MET A 182 -22.94 -2.47 -39.62
N THR A 183 -23.47 -3.15 -40.65
CA THR A 183 -23.19 -4.58 -40.86
C THR A 183 -21.71 -4.81 -41.13
N ASN A 184 -21.08 -3.97 -41.95
CA ASN A 184 -19.64 -4.02 -42.20
C ASN A 184 -18.82 -3.75 -40.93
N PHE A 185 -19.23 -2.78 -40.11
CA PHE A 185 -18.58 -2.50 -38.83
C PHE A 185 -18.66 -3.68 -37.86
N LEU A 186 -19.81 -4.34 -37.75
CA LEU A 186 -19.99 -5.54 -36.92
C LEU A 186 -19.14 -6.70 -37.42
N ALA A 187 -19.08 -6.91 -38.74
CA ALA A 187 -18.22 -7.92 -39.35
C ALA A 187 -16.74 -7.67 -38.99
N ASN A 188 -16.25 -6.45 -39.20
CA ASN A 188 -14.87 -6.05 -38.88
C ASN A 188 -14.57 -6.18 -37.38
N THR A 189 -15.50 -5.79 -36.52
CA THR A 189 -15.37 -5.92 -35.06
C THR A 189 -15.26 -7.39 -34.64
N SER A 190 -16.07 -8.26 -35.25
CA SER A 190 -16.03 -9.70 -34.99
C SER A 190 -14.69 -10.32 -35.42
N GLU A 191 -14.12 -9.85 -36.53
CA GLU A 191 -12.81 -10.29 -37.03
C GLU A 191 -11.68 -9.81 -36.11
N GLN A 192 -11.70 -8.53 -35.72
CA GLN A 192 -10.75 -7.98 -34.75
C GLN A 192 -10.80 -8.71 -33.40
N LYS A 193 -12.00 -9.08 -32.93
CA LYS A 193 -12.14 -9.88 -31.71
C LYS A 193 -11.45 -11.24 -31.83
N LYS A 194 -11.65 -11.96 -32.94
CA LYS A 194 -10.96 -13.24 -33.21
C LYS A 194 -9.45 -13.08 -33.28
N LEU A 195 -8.96 -12.00 -33.90
CA LEU A 195 -7.52 -11.69 -33.96
C LEU A 195 -6.95 -11.37 -32.57
N SER A 196 -7.67 -10.58 -31.77
CA SER A 196 -7.29 -10.24 -30.40
C SER A 196 -7.23 -11.48 -29.50
N GLU A 197 -8.24 -12.35 -29.57
CA GLU A 197 -8.24 -13.63 -28.85
C GLU A 197 -7.04 -14.51 -29.25
N ARG A 198 -6.72 -14.59 -30.55
CA ARG A 198 -5.54 -15.34 -31.03
C ARG A 198 -4.21 -14.77 -30.51
N VAL A 199 -4.08 -13.45 -30.42
CA VAL A 199 -2.86 -12.79 -29.93
C VAL A 199 -2.72 -12.94 -28.42
N LEU A 200 -3.82 -12.81 -27.66
CA LEU A 200 -3.83 -12.96 -26.20
C LEU A 200 -3.56 -14.40 -25.76
N LEU A 201 -4.08 -15.39 -26.48
CA LEU A 201 -3.86 -16.82 -26.21
C LEU A 201 -2.46 -17.31 -26.65
N LYS A 202 -1.71 -16.54 -27.44
CA LYS A 202 -0.36 -16.89 -27.90
C LYS A 202 0.73 -16.82 -26.82
N ASN A 203 0.39 -16.34 -25.62
CA ASN A 203 1.33 -16.20 -24.50
C ASN A 203 1.37 -17.40 -23.55
N GLU A 204 0.53 -18.42 -23.75
CA GLU A 204 0.82 -19.72 -23.15
C GLU A 204 1.95 -20.34 -23.97
N LYS A 205 3.06 -20.69 -23.30
CA LYS A 205 4.13 -21.48 -23.90
C LYS A 205 3.50 -22.77 -24.40
N VAL A 206 3.14 -22.81 -25.69
CA VAL A 206 2.69 -24.03 -26.38
C VAL A 206 3.88 -24.98 -26.32
N GLN A 207 3.90 -25.84 -25.31
CA GLN A 207 4.61 -27.10 -25.46
C GLN A 207 4.02 -27.72 -26.72
N ASN A 208 4.86 -28.01 -27.72
CA ASN A 208 4.47 -28.74 -28.91
C ASN A 208 4.10 -30.18 -28.50
N THR A 209 3.00 -30.34 -27.77
CA THR A 209 2.38 -31.62 -27.51
C THR A 209 1.62 -31.97 -28.77
N THR A 210 2.12 -32.95 -29.51
CA THR A 210 1.39 -33.58 -30.60
C THR A 210 0.14 -34.22 -30.02
N LEU A 211 -0.98 -33.52 -30.11
CA LEU A 211 -2.30 -34.03 -29.75
C LEU A 211 -2.81 -34.88 -30.90
N LEU A 212 -3.03 -36.17 -30.63
CA LEU A 212 -3.58 -37.12 -31.57
C LEU A 212 -5.10 -37.19 -31.37
N ILE A 213 -5.85 -37.17 -32.47
CA ILE A 213 -7.30 -37.29 -32.45
C ILE A 213 -7.66 -38.74 -32.78
N PRO A 214 -8.42 -39.45 -31.90
CA PRO A 214 -8.83 -40.82 -32.18
C PRO A 214 -9.86 -40.83 -33.31
N ILE A 215 -9.66 -41.73 -34.27
CA ILE A 215 -10.54 -41.96 -35.41
C ILE A 215 -10.86 -43.46 -35.42
N LEU A 216 -12.13 -43.79 -35.65
CA LEU A 216 -12.57 -45.17 -35.81
C LEU A 216 -12.91 -45.42 -37.27
N VAL A 217 -12.35 -46.49 -37.84
CA VAL A 217 -12.62 -46.95 -39.20
C VAL A 217 -13.31 -48.30 -39.07
N CYS A 218 -14.49 -48.43 -39.66
CA CYS A 218 -15.28 -49.66 -39.65
C CYS A 218 -15.34 -50.23 -41.07
N GLU A 219 -14.90 -51.47 -41.24
CA GLU A 219 -15.09 -52.24 -42.48
C GLU A 219 -16.24 -53.22 -42.27
N SER A 220 -17.21 -53.19 -43.18
CA SER A 220 -18.39 -54.05 -43.13
C SER A 220 -18.59 -54.72 -44.49
N ASN A 221 -18.76 -56.04 -44.47
CA ASN A 221 -19.06 -56.82 -45.67
C ASN A 221 -20.54 -57.21 -45.65
N PHE A 222 -21.31 -56.70 -46.60
CA PHE A 222 -22.78 -56.83 -46.61
C PHE A 222 -23.30 -57.91 -47.57
N ASP A 223 -22.45 -58.50 -48.43
CA ASP A 223 -22.90 -59.47 -49.44
C ASP A 223 -21.90 -60.62 -49.69
N SER A 224 -22.42 -61.76 -50.15
CA SER A 224 -21.64 -62.93 -50.62
C SER A 224 -20.68 -62.65 -51.78
N PHE A 225 -20.70 -61.42 -52.31
CA PHE A 225 -19.86 -60.92 -53.42
C PHE A 225 -18.68 -60.06 -52.94
N ASP A 226 -18.38 -60.04 -51.65
CA ASP A 226 -17.20 -59.39 -51.05
C ASP A 226 -17.11 -57.86 -51.27
N ASN A 227 -18.25 -57.20 -51.35
CA ASN A 227 -18.31 -55.73 -51.43
C ASN A 227 -18.08 -55.12 -50.04
N LYS A 228 -16.86 -54.65 -49.81
CA LYS A 228 -16.42 -54.00 -48.58
C LYS A 228 -16.91 -52.55 -48.51
N LYS A 229 -17.67 -52.22 -47.47
CA LYS A 229 -18.06 -50.84 -47.14
C LYS A 229 -17.24 -50.34 -45.96
N LEU A 230 -16.47 -49.28 -46.20
CA LEU A 230 -15.67 -48.60 -45.19
C LEU A 230 -16.38 -47.34 -44.69
N GLU A 231 -16.50 -47.18 -43.37
CA GLU A 231 -17.10 -46.01 -42.73
C GLU A 231 -16.13 -45.38 -41.72
N VAL A 232 -15.91 -44.07 -41.83
CA VAL A 232 -15.04 -43.29 -40.92
C VAL A 232 -15.88 -42.52 -39.91
N ILE A 233 -15.66 -42.82 -38.64
CA ILE A 233 -16.32 -42.19 -37.51
C ILE A 233 -15.32 -41.30 -36.77
N VAL A 234 -15.65 -40.00 -36.70
CA VAL A 234 -14.84 -38.96 -36.04
C VAL A 234 -15.61 -38.43 -34.84
N CYS A 235 -14.90 -38.06 -33.77
CA CYS A 235 -15.47 -37.53 -32.54
C CYS A 235 -16.31 -36.25 -32.80
N LYS A 236 -17.55 -36.21 -32.30
CA LYS A 236 -18.52 -35.14 -32.58
C LYS A 236 -18.47 -33.97 -31.59
N GLU A 237 -17.99 -34.21 -30.37
CA GLU A 237 -18.20 -33.28 -29.24
C GLU A 237 -17.19 -32.13 -29.19
N GLN A 238 -16.00 -32.30 -29.80
CA GLN A 238 -14.90 -31.33 -29.68
C GLN A 238 -14.45 -30.72 -31.01
N LEU A 239 -15.03 -31.14 -32.14
CA LEU A 239 -14.58 -30.73 -33.48
C LEU A 239 -15.67 -29.98 -34.25
N ASN A 240 -15.30 -28.88 -34.90
CA ASN A 240 -16.19 -28.15 -35.81
C ASN A 240 -16.57 -28.98 -37.03
N ALA A 241 -17.80 -28.83 -37.53
CA ALA A 241 -18.32 -29.59 -38.67
C ALA A 241 -17.44 -29.53 -39.95
N SER A 242 -16.79 -28.38 -40.19
CA SER A 242 -15.85 -28.20 -41.31
C SER A 242 -14.56 -29.02 -41.15
N VAL A 243 -14.06 -29.15 -39.92
CA VAL A 243 -12.87 -29.98 -39.62
C VAL A 243 -13.22 -31.46 -39.73
N GLN A 244 -14.43 -31.84 -39.28
CA GLN A 244 -14.92 -33.21 -39.40
C GLN A 244 -15.03 -33.66 -40.87
N SER A 245 -15.55 -32.80 -41.76
CA SER A 245 -15.65 -33.14 -43.19
C SER A 245 -14.28 -33.18 -43.86
N ALA A 246 -13.38 -32.25 -43.55
CA ALA A 246 -12.02 -32.26 -44.06
C ALA A 246 -11.25 -33.53 -43.65
N MET A 247 -11.34 -33.93 -42.37
CA MET A 247 -10.73 -35.18 -41.88
C MET A 247 -11.29 -36.41 -42.56
N LYS A 248 -12.62 -36.52 -42.65
CA LYS A 248 -13.28 -37.64 -43.36
C LYS A 248 -12.81 -37.74 -44.81
N ASN A 249 -12.69 -36.62 -45.51
CA ASN A 249 -12.24 -36.60 -46.89
C ASN A 249 -10.78 -37.06 -47.04
N ILE A 250 -9.88 -36.58 -46.18
CA ILE A 250 -8.45 -36.97 -46.20
C ILE A 250 -8.30 -38.46 -45.88
N LEU A 251 -9.00 -38.97 -44.86
CA LEU A 251 -8.93 -40.37 -44.49
C LEU A 251 -9.48 -41.27 -45.58
N ASN A 252 -10.62 -40.90 -46.19
CA ASN A 252 -11.21 -41.66 -47.29
C ASN A 252 -10.26 -41.78 -48.50
N GLN A 253 -9.36 -40.80 -48.72
CA GLN A 253 -8.36 -40.86 -49.79
C GLN A 253 -7.20 -41.82 -49.49
N HIS A 254 -6.85 -42.02 -48.21
CA HIS A 254 -5.74 -42.88 -47.80
C HIS A 254 -6.17 -44.25 -47.28
N LEU A 255 -7.48 -44.51 -47.26
CA LEU A 255 -8.07 -45.69 -46.64
C LEU A 255 -7.75 -47.00 -47.37
N GLU A 256 -7.64 -46.96 -48.70
CA GLU A 256 -7.27 -48.12 -49.53
C GLU A 256 -5.80 -48.55 -49.35
N GLN A 257 -4.97 -47.68 -48.77
CA GLN A 257 -3.53 -47.91 -48.57
C GLN A 257 -3.20 -48.48 -47.18
N LEU A 258 -4.19 -48.60 -46.30
CA LEU A 258 -3.99 -49.06 -44.92
C LEU A 258 -3.87 -50.59 -44.89
N VAL A 259 -2.72 -51.08 -44.41
CA VAL A 259 -2.49 -52.50 -44.14
C VAL A 259 -2.83 -52.80 -42.69
N TRP A 260 -3.88 -53.59 -42.49
CA TRP A 260 -4.32 -54.08 -41.19
C TRP A 260 -3.43 -55.20 -40.68
N ASN A 261 -3.01 -55.15 -39.42
CA ASN A 261 -2.33 -56.23 -38.71
C ASN A 261 -3.33 -56.95 -37.78
N ASP A 262 -3.27 -58.28 -37.77
CA ASP A 262 -4.14 -59.16 -36.96
C ASP A 262 -3.77 -59.26 -35.47
N ALA A 263 -2.99 -58.32 -34.94
CA ALA A 263 -2.40 -58.48 -33.62
C ALA A 263 -2.74 -57.32 -32.67
N CYS A 264 -3.86 -57.44 -31.94
CA CYS A 264 -3.91 -57.01 -30.53
C CYS A 264 -5.15 -57.58 -29.83
N GLU A 265 -4.99 -58.20 -28.67
CA GLU A 265 -6.13 -58.40 -27.75
C GLU A 265 -6.66 -57.04 -27.29
N PRO A 266 -7.98 -56.88 -27.09
CA PRO A 266 -8.56 -55.59 -26.70
C PRO A 266 -7.92 -55.08 -25.41
N HIS A 267 -7.43 -53.83 -25.43
CA HIS A 267 -6.88 -53.16 -24.26
C HIS A 267 -7.88 -53.26 -23.08
N GLN A 268 -7.37 -53.61 -21.88
CA GLN A 268 -8.20 -53.87 -20.69
C GLN A 268 -9.15 -52.71 -20.35
N GLU A 269 -8.73 -51.47 -20.62
CA GLU A 269 -9.55 -50.27 -20.42
C GLU A 269 -10.79 -50.24 -21.30
N VAL A 270 -10.68 -50.60 -22.59
CA VAL A 270 -11.82 -50.65 -23.53
C VAL A 270 -12.83 -51.70 -23.08
N LYS A 271 -12.35 -52.86 -22.62
CA LYS A 271 -13.20 -53.92 -22.07
C LYS A 271 -13.92 -53.46 -20.79
N SER A 272 -13.24 -52.69 -19.95
CA SER A 272 -13.82 -52.16 -18.71
C SER A 272 -14.92 -51.12 -18.96
N GLU A 273 -14.71 -50.18 -19.87
CA GLU A 273 -15.71 -49.16 -20.24
C GLU A 273 -16.89 -49.78 -21.00
N PHE A 274 -16.65 -50.74 -21.90
CA PHE A 274 -17.75 -51.46 -22.56
C PHE A 274 -18.62 -52.23 -21.56
N SER A 275 -18.00 -52.90 -20.58
CA SER A 275 -18.72 -53.61 -19.51
C SER A 275 -19.54 -52.66 -18.65
N LYS A 276 -19.00 -51.47 -18.34
CA LYS A 276 -19.69 -50.40 -17.61
C LYS A 276 -20.89 -49.87 -18.40
N MET A 277 -20.72 -49.60 -19.69
CA MET A 277 -21.80 -49.17 -20.59
C MET A 277 -22.94 -50.20 -20.67
N LEU A 278 -22.61 -51.49 -20.79
CA LEU A 278 -23.60 -52.58 -20.77
C LEU A 278 -24.29 -52.72 -19.40
N ALA A 279 -23.59 -52.45 -18.30
CA ALA A 279 -24.18 -52.45 -16.97
C ALA A 279 -25.21 -51.31 -16.84
N THR A 280 -24.88 -50.11 -17.32
CA THR A 280 -25.76 -48.93 -17.29
C THR A 280 -26.92 -48.96 -18.30
N SER A 281 -26.91 -49.85 -19.28
CA SER A 281 -28.00 -49.91 -20.28
C SER A 281 -29.26 -50.58 -19.70
N ASN A 282 -30.44 -50.07 -20.07
CA ASN A 282 -31.75 -50.61 -19.64
C ASN A 282 -32.23 -51.82 -20.49
N THR A 283 -31.34 -52.49 -21.24
CA THR A 283 -31.70 -53.59 -22.13
C THR A 283 -31.81 -54.94 -21.39
N SER A 284 -32.54 -55.90 -21.97
CA SER A 284 -32.75 -57.23 -21.34
C SER A 284 -31.44 -58.00 -21.15
N GLN A 285 -31.40 -58.85 -20.12
CA GLN A 285 -30.20 -59.62 -19.74
C GLN A 285 -29.69 -60.49 -20.89
N ARG A 286 -30.59 -61.11 -21.65
CA ARG A 286 -30.25 -61.90 -22.86
C ARG A 286 -29.47 -61.09 -23.90
N VAL A 287 -29.81 -59.81 -24.09
CA VAL A 287 -29.13 -58.93 -25.04
C VAL A 287 -27.75 -58.54 -24.51
N LYS A 288 -27.61 -58.31 -23.19
CA LYS A 288 -26.31 -58.05 -22.55
C LYS A 288 -25.37 -59.25 -22.68
N ASP A 289 -25.87 -60.46 -22.46
CA ASP A 289 -25.10 -61.70 -22.59
C ASP A 289 -24.68 -61.95 -24.05
N MET A 290 -25.56 -61.67 -25.01
CA MET A 290 -25.24 -61.75 -26.44
C MET A 290 -24.19 -60.70 -26.85
N ALA A 291 -24.33 -59.47 -26.37
CA ALA A 291 -23.37 -58.40 -26.65
C ALA A 291 -21.97 -58.72 -26.12
N ASN A 292 -21.86 -59.32 -24.93
CA ASN A 292 -20.59 -59.79 -24.37
C ASN A 292 -20.00 -60.96 -25.19
N LYS A 293 -20.83 -61.89 -25.67
CA LYS A 293 -20.38 -62.96 -26.56
C LYS A 293 -19.86 -62.43 -27.89
N LEU A 294 -20.52 -61.42 -28.47
CA LEU A 294 -20.08 -60.79 -29.70
C LEU A 294 -18.78 -60.01 -29.49
N PHE A 295 -18.66 -59.24 -28.41
CA PHE A 295 -17.44 -58.49 -28.09
C PHE A 295 -16.21 -59.38 -27.84
N THR A 296 -16.41 -60.59 -27.32
CA THR A 296 -15.33 -61.57 -27.16
C THR A 296 -14.99 -62.30 -28.46
N ALA A 297 -15.92 -62.37 -29.42
CA ALA A 297 -15.71 -62.95 -30.74
C ALA A 297 -15.14 -61.97 -31.77
N THR A 298 -15.27 -60.66 -31.54
CA THR A 298 -14.73 -59.63 -32.44
C THR A 298 -13.22 -59.58 -32.36
N HIS A 299 -12.58 -59.76 -33.52
CA HIS A 299 -11.15 -59.55 -33.69
C HIS A 299 -10.92 -58.07 -34.05
N PHE A 300 -10.01 -57.42 -33.33
CA PHE A 300 -9.61 -56.04 -33.63
C PHE A 300 -8.30 -56.06 -34.40
N GLN A 301 -8.28 -55.35 -35.52
CA GLN A 301 -7.07 -55.15 -36.30
C GLN A 301 -6.50 -53.76 -36.02
N THR A 302 -5.19 -53.66 -35.93
CA THR A 302 -4.49 -52.37 -35.77
C THR A 302 -3.74 -52.03 -37.05
N ILE A 303 -3.63 -50.74 -37.36
CA ILE A 303 -2.81 -50.29 -38.49
C ILE A 303 -1.34 -50.51 -38.13
N LYS A 304 -0.56 -51.07 -39.06
CA LYS A 304 0.89 -51.25 -38.88
C LYS A 304 1.54 -49.88 -38.69
N ASN A 305 2.04 -49.60 -37.49
CA ASN A 305 2.83 -48.40 -37.22
C ASN A 305 4.09 -48.43 -38.10
N GLU A 306 4.31 -47.38 -38.89
CA GLU A 306 5.67 -46.93 -39.22
C GLU A 306 6.25 -46.15 -38.03
#